data_AF-A0A5S4SFR0-F1
#
_entry.id   AF-A0A5S4SFR0-F1
#
_cell.length_a   1.000
_cell.length_b   1.000
_cell.length_c   1.000
_cell.angle_alpha   90.00
_cell.angle_beta   90.00
_cell.angle_gamma   90.00
#
_symmetry.space_group_name_H-M   'P 1'
#
loop_
_entity.id
_entity.type
_entity.pdbx_description
1 polymer ?
#
loop_
_entity_poly.entity_id
_entity_poly.type
_entity_poly.pdbx_seq_one_letter_code
_entity_poly.pdbx_strand_id
1 'polypeptide(L)'
;MTKNTAPDAIAQALSMRAAGYTTAAISQELGIGVRTLGRHFAKHGTSKGSAMPEVIEASRSKLLALITSDDAIRQKAAQLLHDDLAHVQAIREAMAVTLEMIREKPPTTPKDVALNMRAIVAASTVVKNTADVWRHSLRMDDRAADDKPMPELHIHELTAEQIEDLKTREFNPYAEEEAGTVLEMSES
;
A
#
# COMPACT_ATOMS: atom_id res chain seq x y z
N MET A 1 -35.93 -21.91 3.50
CA MET A 1 -35.76 -22.21 2.06
C MET A 1 -34.30 -22.52 1.78
N THR A 2 -33.95 -23.80 1.61
CA THR A 2 -32.61 -24.24 1.21
C THR A 2 -32.45 -24.00 -0.29
N LYS A 3 -31.82 -22.88 -0.67
CA LYS A 3 -31.34 -22.71 -2.05
C LYS A 3 -30.31 -23.80 -2.30
N ASN A 4 -30.69 -24.83 -3.07
CA ASN A 4 -29.73 -25.74 -3.68
C ASN A 4 -28.81 -24.87 -4.54
N THR A 5 -27.63 -24.57 -4.03
CA THR A 5 -26.58 -23.93 -4.81
C THR A 5 -26.29 -24.82 -6.01
N ALA A 6 -26.41 -24.28 -7.22
CA ALA A 6 -26.20 -25.05 -8.45
C ALA A 6 -24.83 -25.74 -8.40
N PRO A 7 -24.70 -27.02 -8.85
CA PRO A 7 -23.44 -27.77 -8.81
C PRO A 7 -22.28 -27.02 -9.47
N ASP A 8 -22.58 -26.25 -10.52
CA ASP A 8 -21.63 -25.45 -11.28
C ASP A 8 -21.04 -24.29 -10.45
N ALA A 9 -21.87 -23.60 -9.66
CA ALA A 9 -21.43 -22.52 -8.77
C ALA A 9 -20.56 -23.05 -7.59
N ILE A 10 -20.78 -24.30 -7.16
CA ILE A 10 -19.91 -24.94 -6.16
C ILE A 10 -18.56 -25.30 -6.79
N ALA A 11 -18.54 -25.86 -8.00
CA ALA A 11 -17.30 -26.14 -8.72
C ALA A 11 -16.48 -24.87 -8.96
N GLN A 12 -17.13 -23.78 -9.36
CA GLN A 12 -16.52 -22.47 -9.51
C GLN A 12 -15.95 -21.94 -8.18
N ALA A 13 -16.69 -22.06 -7.08
CA ALA A 13 -16.22 -21.68 -5.75
C ALA A 13 -14.96 -22.45 -5.30
N LEU A 14 -14.89 -23.75 -5.60
CA LEU A 14 -13.72 -24.59 -5.29
C LEU A 14 -12.51 -24.16 -6.11
N SER A 15 -12.69 -23.89 -7.40
CA SER A 15 -11.62 -23.39 -8.29
C SER A 15 -11.11 -22.02 -7.84
N MET A 16 -12.00 -21.08 -7.51
CA MET A 16 -11.60 -19.76 -6.98
C MET A 16 -10.87 -19.88 -5.64
N ARG A 17 -11.32 -20.79 -4.76
CA ARG A 17 -10.64 -21.04 -3.49
C ARG A 17 -9.23 -21.60 -3.69
N ALA A 18 -9.09 -22.56 -4.60
CA ALA A 18 -7.79 -23.12 -4.98
C ALA A 18 -6.87 -22.06 -5.60
N ALA A 19 -7.42 -21.12 -6.39
CA ALA A 19 -6.69 -19.99 -6.97
C ALA A 19 -6.30 -18.89 -5.95
N GLY A 20 -6.69 -19.02 -4.68
CA GLY A 20 -6.25 -18.13 -3.60
C GLY A 20 -7.26 -17.06 -3.19
N TYR A 21 -8.48 -17.06 -3.74
CA TYR A 21 -9.52 -16.10 -3.36
C TYR A 21 -9.99 -16.34 -1.92
N THR A 22 -10.31 -15.25 -1.22
CA THR A 22 -10.88 -15.33 0.14
C THR A 22 -12.33 -15.78 0.08
N THR A 23 -12.81 -16.43 1.14
CA THR A 23 -14.21 -16.86 1.22
C THR A 23 -15.19 -15.67 1.11
N ALA A 24 -14.77 -14.49 1.57
CA ALA A 24 -15.56 -13.26 1.46
C ALA A 24 -15.69 -12.79 0.00
N ALA A 25 -14.59 -12.79 -0.76
CA ALA A 25 -14.61 -12.44 -2.18
C ALA A 25 -15.48 -13.42 -2.99
N ILE A 26 -15.31 -14.72 -2.76
CA ILE A 26 -16.12 -15.77 -3.43
C ILE A 26 -17.61 -15.63 -3.05
N SER A 27 -17.90 -15.23 -1.82
CA SER A 27 -19.27 -15.00 -1.34
C SER A 27 -19.94 -13.82 -2.04
N GLN A 28 -19.20 -12.73 -2.25
CA GLN A 28 -19.68 -11.55 -2.99
C GLN A 28 -19.88 -11.86 -4.47
N GLU A 29 -18.95 -12.59 -5.08
CA GLU A 29 -18.95 -12.86 -6.52
C GLU A 29 -20.02 -13.90 -6.93
N LEU A 30 -20.20 -14.95 -6.13
CA LEU A 30 -21.15 -16.03 -6.43
C LEU A 30 -22.49 -15.90 -5.69
N GLY A 31 -22.63 -14.92 -4.79
CA GLY A 31 -23.83 -14.72 -3.97
C GLY A 31 -24.11 -15.87 -2.98
N ILE A 32 -23.11 -16.71 -2.68
CA ILE A 32 -23.23 -17.86 -1.77
C ILE A 32 -22.81 -17.43 -0.37
N GLY A 33 -23.62 -17.71 0.65
CA GLY A 33 -23.29 -17.37 2.04
C GLY A 33 -22.00 -18.02 2.53
N VAL A 34 -21.17 -17.26 3.27
CA VAL A 34 -19.86 -17.68 3.78
C VAL A 34 -19.88 -19.03 4.53
N ARG A 35 -20.90 -19.29 5.35
CA ARG A 35 -21.05 -20.60 6.04
C ARG A 35 -21.25 -21.76 5.08
N THR A 36 -22.01 -21.54 4.00
CA THR A 36 -22.25 -22.55 2.97
C THR A 36 -20.97 -22.87 2.22
N LEU A 37 -20.21 -21.85 1.83
CA LEU A 37 -18.88 -22.01 1.21
C LEU A 37 -17.93 -22.78 2.13
N GLY A 38 -17.85 -22.41 3.41
CA GLY A 38 -17.01 -23.10 4.40
C GLY A 38 -17.31 -24.60 4.51
N ARG A 39 -18.60 -24.98 4.52
CA ARG A 39 -19.01 -26.40 4.52
C ARG A 39 -18.59 -27.13 3.25
N HIS A 40 -18.71 -26.50 2.08
CA HIS A 40 -18.28 -27.11 0.82
C HIS A 40 -16.75 -27.23 0.74
N PHE A 41 -15.99 -26.23 1.17
CA PHE A 41 -14.53 -26.32 1.19
C PHE A 41 -14.03 -27.42 2.14
N ALA A 42 -14.63 -27.55 3.32
CA ALA A 42 -14.30 -28.64 4.25
C ALA A 42 -14.66 -30.02 3.67
N LYS A 43 -15.82 -30.14 3.01
CA LYS A 43 -16.26 -31.39 2.37
C LYS A 43 -15.33 -31.83 1.23
N HIS A 44 -14.76 -30.89 0.49
CA HIS A 44 -13.93 -31.15 -0.70
C HIS A 44 -12.42 -30.98 -0.44
N GLY A 45 -11.99 -30.68 0.79
CA GLY A 45 -10.58 -30.54 1.16
C GLY A 45 -9.85 -29.38 0.50
N THR A 46 -10.56 -28.37 -0.02
CA THR A 46 -9.96 -27.26 -0.77
C THR A 46 -9.44 -26.17 0.17
N SER A 47 -8.13 -25.98 0.19
CA SER A 47 -7.47 -24.90 0.93
C SER A 47 -7.20 -23.67 0.05
N LYS A 48 -6.95 -22.51 0.68
CA LYS A 48 -6.64 -21.27 -0.05
C LYS A 48 -5.30 -21.45 -0.75
N GLY A 49 -5.25 -21.24 -2.07
CA GLY A 49 -3.99 -21.30 -2.82
C GLY A 49 -3.45 -22.71 -3.03
N SER A 50 -4.33 -23.72 -3.06
CA SER A 50 -3.94 -25.11 -3.36
C SER A 50 -3.71 -25.38 -4.86
N ALA A 51 -3.99 -24.41 -5.73
CA ALA A 51 -3.73 -24.52 -7.16
C ALA A 51 -2.23 -24.36 -7.48
N MET A 52 -1.86 -24.74 -8.71
CA MET A 52 -0.48 -24.57 -9.20
C MET A 52 -0.04 -23.11 -9.10
N PRO A 53 1.22 -22.82 -8.71
CA PRO A 53 1.73 -21.46 -8.52
C PRO A 53 1.47 -20.51 -9.70
N GLU A 54 1.54 -21.02 -10.94
CA GLU A 54 1.24 -20.23 -12.16
C GLU A 54 -0.20 -19.71 -12.23
N VAL A 55 -1.17 -20.48 -11.73
CA VAL A 55 -2.59 -20.09 -11.73
C VAL A 55 -2.87 -19.04 -10.65
N ILE A 56 -2.16 -19.13 -9.53
CA ILE A 56 -2.20 -18.14 -8.46
C ILE A 56 -1.60 -16.82 -8.96
N GLU A 57 -0.45 -16.88 -9.63
CA GLU A 57 0.22 -15.69 -10.15
C GLU A 57 -0.53 -15.05 -11.32
N ALA A 58 -1.14 -15.84 -12.20
CA ALA A 58 -2.03 -15.33 -13.25
C ALA A 58 -3.27 -14.65 -12.68
N SER A 59 -3.83 -15.18 -11.59
CA SER A 59 -4.98 -14.56 -10.89
C SER A 59 -4.58 -13.27 -10.18
N ARG A 60 -3.41 -13.25 -9.54
CA ARG A 60 -2.82 -12.05 -8.92
C ARG A 60 -2.54 -10.96 -9.96
N SER A 61 -1.94 -11.33 -11.08
CA SER A 61 -1.66 -10.44 -12.21
C SER A 61 -2.94 -9.86 -12.80
N LYS A 62 -4.02 -10.65 -12.94
CA LYS A 62 -5.34 -10.14 -13.37
C LYS A 62 -5.93 -9.13 -12.40
N LEU A 63 -5.84 -9.38 -11.09
CA LEU A 63 -6.31 -8.43 -10.08
C LEU A 63 -5.51 -7.12 -10.09
N LEU A 64 -4.18 -7.22 -10.24
CA LEU A 64 -3.32 -6.05 -10.38
C LEU A 64 -3.64 -5.27 -11.67
N ALA A 65 -3.91 -5.96 -12.78
CA ALA A 65 -4.32 -5.33 -14.04
C ALA A 65 -5.67 -4.60 -13.93
N LEU A 66 -6.63 -5.14 -13.16
CA LEU A 66 -7.90 -4.46 -12.88
C LEU A 66 -7.70 -3.17 -12.05
N ILE A 67 -6.77 -3.19 -11.09
CA ILE A 67 -6.40 -2.00 -10.29
C ILE A 67 -5.76 -0.92 -11.16
N THR A 68 -4.98 -1.29 -12.19
CA THR A 68 -4.29 -0.33 -13.07
C THR A 68 -5.13 0.14 -14.26
N SER A 69 -6.25 -0.50 -14.57
CA SER A 69 -7.04 -0.22 -15.79
C SER A 69 -8.38 0.48 -15.55
N ASP A 70 -8.93 0.42 -14.33
CA ASP A 70 -10.27 0.94 -14.02
C ASP A 70 -10.21 2.10 -13.03
N ASP A 71 -10.67 3.28 -13.47
CA ASP A 71 -10.73 4.51 -12.67
C ASP A 71 -11.60 4.37 -11.41
N ALA A 72 -12.69 3.58 -11.47
CA ALA A 72 -13.54 3.35 -10.30
C ALA A 72 -12.81 2.53 -9.24
N ILE A 73 -11.97 1.58 -9.65
CA ILE A 73 -11.15 0.76 -8.74
C ILE A 73 -10.01 1.60 -8.16
N ARG A 74 -9.35 2.45 -8.97
CA ARG A 74 -8.36 3.43 -8.47
C ARG A 74 -8.97 4.37 -7.43
N GLN A 75 -10.16 4.89 -7.69
CA GLN A 75 -10.87 5.77 -6.75
C GLN A 75 -11.21 5.04 -5.45
N LYS A 76 -11.64 3.77 -5.53
CA LYS A 76 -11.91 2.95 -4.34
C LYS A 76 -10.65 2.62 -3.54
N ALA A 77 -9.54 2.33 -4.20
CA ALA A 77 -8.25 2.14 -3.55
C ALA A 77 -7.79 3.43 -2.87
N ALA A 78 -7.92 4.58 -3.52
CA ALA A 78 -7.60 5.87 -2.93
C ALA A 78 -8.48 6.20 -1.70
N GLN A 79 -9.77 5.88 -1.74
CA GLN A 79 -10.69 6.01 -0.59
C GLN A 79 -10.25 5.12 0.58
N LEU A 80 -9.94 3.85 0.33
CA LEU A 80 -9.47 2.93 1.37
C LEU A 80 -8.15 3.40 2.00
N LEU A 81 -7.21 3.89 1.20
CA LEU A 81 -5.97 4.47 1.69
C LEU A 81 -6.22 5.72 2.54
N HIS A 82 -7.13 6.59 2.10
CA HIS A 82 -7.52 7.78 2.87
C HIS A 82 -8.12 7.39 4.23
N ASP A 83 -9.03 6.42 4.25
CA ASP A 83 -9.65 5.92 5.48
C ASP A 83 -8.63 5.30 6.44
N ASP A 84 -7.68 4.50 5.92
CA ASP A 84 -6.59 3.93 6.72
C ASP A 84 -5.72 5.03 7.35
N LEU A 85 -5.38 6.07 6.60
CA LEU A 85 -4.61 7.21 7.11
C LEU A 85 -5.39 7.99 8.18
N ALA A 86 -6.68 8.22 7.97
CA ALA A 86 -7.55 8.90 8.94
C ALA A 86 -7.68 8.09 10.24
N HIS A 87 -7.83 6.77 10.16
CA HIS A 87 -7.84 5.90 11.34
C HIS A 87 -6.52 5.93 12.10
N VAL A 88 -5.39 5.90 11.40
CA VAL A 88 -4.07 6.02 12.03
C VAL A 88 -3.94 7.34 12.80
N GLN A 89 -4.39 8.45 12.22
CA GLN A 89 -4.37 9.76 12.88
C GLN A 89 -5.22 9.76 14.16
N ALA A 90 -6.47 9.32 14.08
CA ALA A 90 -7.37 9.26 15.23
C ALA A 90 -6.81 8.39 16.38
N ILE A 91 -6.18 7.25 16.04
CA ILE A 91 -5.54 6.37 17.03
C ILE A 91 -4.35 7.08 17.70
N ARG A 92 -3.53 7.80 16.93
CA ARG A 92 -2.37 8.52 17.47
C ARG A 92 -2.78 9.70 18.36
N GLU A 93 -3.85 10.41 18.01
CA GLU A 93 -4.43 11.47 18.85
C GLU A 93 -4.94 10.91 20.17
N ALA A 94 -5.73 9.84 20.15
CA ALA A 94 -6.23 9.20 21.36
C ALA A 94 -5.08 8.68 22.27
N MET A 95 -4.02 8.15 21.65
CA MET A 95 -2.81 7.74 22.35
C MET A 95 -2.11 8.93 23.02
N ALA A 96 -1.97 10.07 22.32
CA ALA A 96 -1.34 11.27 22.87
C ALA A 96 -2.09 11.77 24.11
N VAL A 97 -3.43 11.88 24.03
CA VAL A 97 -4.29 12.26 25.17
C VAL A 97 -4.12 11.28 26.34
N THR A 98 -4.03 9.98 26.06
CA THR A 98 -3.83 8.96 27.09
C THR A 98 -2.49 9.10 27.81
N LEU A 99 -1.41 9.37 27.05
CA LEU A 99 -0.08 9.59 27.62
C LEU A 99 0.00 10.87 28.45
N GLU A 100 -0.70 11.93 28.04
CA GLU A 100 -0.82 13.16 28.82
C GLU A 100 -1.51 12.90 30.17
N MET A 101 -2.63 12.18 30.17
CA MET A 101 -3.32 11.81 31.41
C MET A 101 -2.44 11.00 32.38
N ILE A 102 -1.62 10.07 31.85
CA ILE A 102 -0.66 9.29 32.63
C ILE A 102 0.43 10.19 33.22
N ARG A 103 0.87 11.21 32.48
CA ARG A 103 1.89 12.17 32.94
C ARG A 103 1.36 13.11 34.02
N GLU A 104 0.12 13.58 33.88
CA GLU A 104 -0.51 14.50 34.83
C GLU A 104 -0.89 13.84 36.16
N LYS A 105 -1.23 12.54 36.13
CA LYS A 105 -1.57 11.76 37.32
C LYS A 105 -0.53 10.66 37.55
N PRO A 106 0.62 10.99 38.15
CA PRO A 106 1.65 10.00 38.44
C PRO A 106 1.09 8.89 39.34
N PRO A 107 1.47 7.64 39.10
CA PRO A 107 0.91 6.50 39.82
C PRO A 107 1.31 6.52 41.29
N THR A 108 0.35 6.31 42.18
CA THR A 108 0.56 6.32 43.64
C THR A 108 0.69 4.93 44.24
N THR A 109 0.24 3.89 43.53
CA THR A 109 0.33 2.50 43.99
C THR A 109 1.11 1.62 43.00
N PRO A 110 1.72 0.51 43.46
CA PRO A 110 2.38 -0.46 42.56
C PRO A 110 1.47 -1.01 41.45
N LYS A 111 0.16 -1.11 41.73
CA LYS A 111 -0.85 -1.54 40.75
C LYS A 111 -1.00 -0.49 39.64
N ASP A 112 -1.05 0.79 40.00
CA ASP A 112 -1.17 1.89 39.04
C ASP A 112 0.10 2.01 38.18
N VAL A 113 1.28 1.79 38.78
CA VAL A 113 2.55 1.71 38.02
C VAL A 113 2.47 0.62 36.96
N ALA A 114 2.01 -0.59 37.33
CA ALA A 114 1.89 -1.69 36.39
C ALA A 114 0.87 -1.41 35.26
N LEU A 115 -0.24 -0.73 35.58
CA LEU A 115 -1.23 -0.32 34.58
C LEU A 115 -0.67 0.73 33.62
N ASN A 116 0.03 1.74 34.13
CA ASN A 116 0.65 2.79 33.32
C ASN A 116 1.73 2.19 32.40
N MET A 117 2.57 1.28 32.91
CA MET A 117 3.56 0.57 32.09
C MET A 117 2.92 -0.23 30.96
N ARG A 118 1.79 -0.93 31.22
CA ARG A 118 1.04 -1.64 30.17
C ARG A 118 0.47 -0.68 29.13
N ALA A 119 -0.07 0.45 29.55
CA ALA A 119 -0.57 1.48 28.63
C ALA A 119 0.55 2.03 27.74
N ILE A 120 1.74 2.27 28.30
CA ILE A 120 2.92 2.73 27.54
C ILE A 120 3.38 1.66 26.53
N VAL A 121 3.41 0.38 26.91
CA VAL A 121 3.73 -0.72 25.99
C VAL A 121 2.71 -0.84 24.86
N ALA A 122 1.42 -0.69 25.17
CA ALA A 122 0.35 -0.66 24.17
C ALA A 122 0.54 0.53 23.21
N ALA A 123 0.84 1.72 23.73
CA ALA A 123 1.15 2.90 22.92
C ALA A 123 2.35 2.68 21.98
N SER A 124 3.44 2.09 22.48
CA SER A 124 4.61 1.74 21.64
C SER A 124 4.24 0.78 20.50
N THR A 125 3.39 -0.21 20.78
CA THR A 125 2.90 -1.16 19.77
C THR A 125 2.04 -0.47 18.72
N VAL A 126 1.16 0.45 19.15
CA VAL A 126 0.36 1.29 18.26
C VAL A 126 1.25 2.13 17.35
N VAL A 127 2.29 2.78 17.88
CA VAL A 127 3.24 3.57 17.07
C VAL A 127 3.89 2.71 15.99
N LYS A 128 4.38 1.51 16.36
CA LYS A 128 4.99 0.59 15.40
C LYS A 128 3.99 0.18 14.31
N ASN A 129 2.84 -0.35 14.70
CA ASN A 129 1.85 -0.85 13.76
C ASN A 129 1.34 0.24 12.81
N THR A 130 1.10 1.45 13.34
CA THR A 130 0.67 2.58 12.51
C THR A 130 1.77 3.08 11.57
N ALA A 131 3.05 3.01 11.97
CA ALA A 131 4.17 3.34 11.09
C ALA A 131 4.32 2.31 9.96
N ASP A 132 4.11 1.02 10.26
CA ASP A 132 4.13 -0.05 9.26
C ASP A 132 2.98 0.12 8.26
N VAL A 133 1.76 0.46 8.73
CA VAL A 133 0.63 0.80 7.86
C VAL A 133 0.94 2.01 6.99
N TRP A 134 1.47 3.10 7.54
CA TRP A 134 1.85 4.28 6.75
C TRP A 134 2.87 3.97 5.65
N ARG A 135 3.95 3.23 5.97
CA ARG A 135 4.97 2.86 4.98
C ARG A 135 4.40 2.01 3.86
N HIS A 136 3.55 1.03 4.22
CA HIS A 136 2.94 0.13 3.26
C HIS A 136 1.90 0.83 2.38
N SER A 137 0.99 1.61 2.99
CA SER A 137 -0.08 2.34 2.28
C SER A 137 0.46 3.43 1.36
N LEU A 138 1.57 4.08 1.71
CA LEU A 138 2.18 5.12 0.87
C LEU A 138 3.18 4.57 -0.16
N ARG A 139 3.38 3.24 -0.23
CA ARG A 139 4.38 2.57 -1.08
C ARG A 139 5.77 3.22 -0.96
N MET A 140 6.15 3.68 0.24
CA MET A 140 7.45 4.34 0.43
C MET A 140 8.63 3.37 0.23
N ASP A 141 8.39 2.06 0.35
CA ASP A 141 9.37 1.02 0.04
C ASP A 141 9.53 0.75 -1.47
N ASP A 142 8.49 0.98 -2.29
CA ASP A 142 8.54 0.74 -3.76
C ASP A 142 9.01 1.97 -4.55
N ARG A 143 8.85 3.18 -3.99
CA ARG A 143 9.18 4.46 -4.66
C ARG A 143 10.68 4.71 -4.84
N ALA A 144 11.53 3.85 -4.31
CA ALA A 144 12.95 3.86 -4.65
C ALA A 144 13.21 3.28 -6.07
N ALA A 145 12.23 2.60 -6.70
CA ALA A 145 12.52 1.76 -7.86
C ALA A 145 11.66 1.97 -9.13
N ASP A 146 10.61 2.80 -9.15
CA ASP A 146 9.78 2.89 -10.39
C ASP A 146 9.35 4.31 -10.79
N ASP A 147 9.37 4.51 -12.12
CA ASP A 147 8.92 5.64 -12.96
C ASP A 147 9.85 6.81 -13.33
N LYS A 148 11.15 6.75 -13.04
CA LYS A 148 12.13 7.51 -13.86
C LYS A 148 12.97 6.52 -14.67
N PRO A 149 12.99 6.60 -16.01
CA PRO A 149 13.95 5.81 -16.78
C PRO A 149 15.35 6.14 -16.26
N MET A 150 16.14 5.10 -15.99
CA MET A 150 17.55 5.27 -15.64
C MET A 150 18.19 6.09 -16.77
N PRO A 151 18.88 7.21 -16.49
CA PRO A 151 19.49 8.01 -17.54
C PRO A 151 20.54 7.17 -18.27
N GLU A 152 20.45 7.12 -19.60
CA GLU A 152 21.42 6.43 -20.44
C GLU A 152 22.70 7.26 -20.54
N LEU A 153 23.84 6.67 -20.20
CA LEU A 153 25.15 7.29 -20.37
C LEU A 153 25.65 7.05 -21.80
N HIS A 154 25.60 8.08 -22.64
CA HIS A 154 26.21 8.05 -23.97
C HIS A 154 27.66 8.56 -23.89
N ILE A 155 28.62 7.66 -24.07
CA ILE A 155 30.05 8.01 -24.20
C ILE A 155 30.34 8.21 -25.68
N HIS A 156 30.62 9.45 -26.09
CA HIS A 156 31.04 9.79 -27.44
C HIS A 156 32.53 10.13 -27.46
N GLU A 157 33.26 9.63 -28.45
CA GLU A 157 34.61 10.09 -28.74
C GLU A 157 34.53 11.44 -29.44
N LEU A 158 35.13 12.47 -28.83
CA LEU A 158 35.19 13.80 -29.42
C LEU A 158 36.29 13.86 -30.49
N THR A 159 35.93 14.40 -31.65
CA THR A 159 36.91 14.74 -32.69
C THR A 159 37.74 15.96 -32.29
N ALA A 160 38.91 16.15 -32.91
CA ALA A 160 39.80 17.27 -32.60
C ALA A 160 39.13 18.65 -32.79
N GLU A 161 38.27 18.79 -33.81
CA GLU A 161 37.50 20.02 -34.07
C GLU A 161 36.46 20.29 -32.97
N GLN A 162 35.78 19.25 -32.46
CA GLN A 162 34.81 19.37 -31.37
C GLN A 162 35.47 19.71 -30.03
N ILE A 163 36.70 19.24 -29.81
CA ILE A 163 37.50 19.60 -28.62
C ILE A 163 37.86 21.10 -28.66
N GLU A 164 38.12 21.65 -29.84
CA GLU A 164 38.50 23.06 -30.00
C GLU A 164 37.29 24.00 -29.85
N ASP A 165 36.11 23.60 -30.36
CA ASP A 165 34.84 24.29 -30.14
C ASP A 165 34.42 24.25 -28.65
N LEU A 166 34.66 23.15 -27.95
CA LEU A 166 34.40 23.05 -26.50
C LEU A 166 35.35 23.88 -25.65
N LYS A 167 36.62 24.03 -26.08
CA LYS A 167 37.58 24.91 -25.39
C LYS A 167 37.26 26.39 -25.53
N THR A 168 36.57 26.78 -26.60
CA THR A 168 36.16 28.17 -26.85
C THR A 168 34.82 28.52 -26.21
N ARG A 169 34.00 27.52 -25.87
CA ARG A 169 32.80 27.68 -25.04
C ARG A 169 33.17 27.50 -23.58
N GLU A 170 33.48 28.60 -22.90
CA GLU A 170 33.68 28.62 -21.46
C GLU A 170 32.41 28.03 -20.78
N PHE A 171 32.51 26.79 -20.30
CA PHE A 171 31.39 26.09 -19.68
C PHE A 171 31.12 26.68 -18.30
N ASN A 172 30.05 27.49 -18.19
CA ASN A 172 29.51 27.94 -16.90
C ASN A 172 28.26 27.12 -16.54
N PRO A 173 28.38 26.07 -15.72
CA PRO A 173 27.26 25.18 -15.36
C PRO A 173 26.18 25.84 -14.49
N TYR A 174 26.31 27.11 -14.12
CA TYR A 174 25.36 27.83 -13.26
C TYR A 174 24.56 28.92 -14.00
N ALA A 175 24.73 29.08 -15.33
CA ALA A 175 24.06 30.15 -16.07
C ALA A 175 22.55 29.91 -16.30
N GLU A 176 22.08 28.66 -16.23
CA GLU A 176 20.67 28.32 -16.53
C GLU A 176 19.73 28.46 -15.32
N GLU A 177 20.24 28.62 -14.08
CA GLU A 177 19.39 28.81 -12.90
C GLU A 177 18.94 30.27 -12.68
N GLU A 178 19.61 31.28 -13.27
CA GLU A 178 19.24 32.69 -13.04
C GLU A 178 18.13 33.21 -13.98
N ALA A 179 17.81 32.52 -15.08
CA ALA A 179 16.79 32.97 -16.03
C ALA A 179 15.33 32.71 -15.56
N GLY A 180 15.14 31.84 -14.56
CA GLY A 180 13.81 31.44 -14.07
C GLY A 180 13.25 32.30 -12.93
N THR A 181 14.07 33.14 -12.30
CA THR A 181 13.73 33.71 -10.98
C THR A 181 13.39 35.21 -11.02
N VAL A 182 13.36 35.85 -12.20
CA VAL A 182 13.16 37.31 -12.32
C VAL A 182 11.77 37.72 -12.83
N LEU A 183 10.90 36.78 -13.24
CA LEU A 183 9.61 37.12 -13.87
C LEU A 183 8.37 37.13 -12.94
N GLU A 184 8.51 36.99 -11.63
CA GLU A 184 7.35 37.00 -10.71
C GLU A 184 7.46 38.04 -9.57
N MET A 185 8.08 39.19 -9.84
CA MET A 185 7.99 40.36 -8.95
C MET A 185 7.84 41.69 -9.70
N SER A 186 6.89 41.77 -10.65
CA SER A 186 6.26 43.06 -10.98
C SER A 186 4.91 42.84 -11.68
N GLU A 187 3.82 42.94 -10.93
CA GLU A 187 2.59 43.66 -11.31
C GLU A 187 1.47 43.38 -10.28
N SER A 188 1.27 44.33 -9.36
CA SER A 188 -0.02 44.89 -8.90
C SER A 188 0.18 45.67 -7.60
#